data_AF-A0A916S0F2-F1
#
_entry.id   AF-A0A916S0F2-F1
#
_cell.length_a   1.000
_cell.length_b   1.000
_cell.length_c   1.000
_cell.angle_alpha   90.00
_cell.angle_beta   90.00
_cell.angle_gamma   90.00
#
_symmetry.space_group_name_H-M   'P 1'
#
loop_
_entity.id
_entity.type
_entity.pdbx_description
1 polymer ?
#
loop_
_entity_poly.entity_id
_entity_poly.type
_entity_poly.pdbx_seq_one_letter_code
_entity_poly.pdbx_strand_id
1 'polypeptide(L)' 'MGRPPLNMNATTLRFPAETLKRIDDLVGKKHRAKFIREAVERELERAEKALPPNSEK' A
#
# COMPACT_ATOMS: atom_id res chain seq x y z
N MET A 1 9.63 -13.49 -21.82
CA MET A 1 10.50 -12.76 -20.89
C MET A 1 9.63 -12.25 -19.75
N GLY A 2 9.46 -13.07 -18.71
CA GLY A 2 8.52 -12.84 -17.62
C GLY A 2 9.02 -11.78 -16.64
N ARG A 3 8.10 -11.00 -16.06
CA ARG A 3 8.39 -10.05 -14.99
C ARG A 3 9.05 -10.82 -13.84
N PRO A 4 10.20 -10.38 -13.30
CA PRO A 4 10.83 -11.00 -12.15
C PRO A 4 9.80 -11.20 -11.03
N PRO A 5 9.79 -12.37 -10.37
CA PRO A 5 8.82 -12.63 -9.30
C PRO A 5 9.04 -11.60 -8.19
N LEU A 6 8.00 -10.84 -7.88
CA LEU A 6 7.96 -10.13 -6.60
C LEU A 6 7.59 -11.16 -5.55
N ASN A 7 8.42 -11.32 -4.52
CA ASN A 7 8.11 -12.11 -3.32
C ASN A 7 7.03 -11.41 -2.49
N MET A 8 5.86 -11.17 -3.08
CA MET A 8 4.75 -10.43 -2.51
C MET A 8 3.46 -11.21 -2.75
N ASN A 9 2.64 -11.29 -1.70
CA ASN A 9 1.32 -11.90 -1.79
C ASN A 9 0.35 -10.90 -2.41
N ALA A 10 -0.34 -11.30 -3.48
CA ALA A 10 -1.34 -10.47 -4.12
C ALA A 10 -2.61 -10.42 -3.25
N THR A 11 -3.05 -9.21 -2.93
CA THR A 11 -4.32 -8.97 -2.22
C THR A 11 -5.22 -8.11 -3.09
N THR A 12 -6.47 -8.55 -3.27
CA THR A 12 -7.47 -7.78 -4.04
C THR A 12 -8.26 -6.89 -3.08
N LEU A 13 -8.14 -5.57 -3.26
CA LEU A 13 -8.83 -4.56 -2.45
C LEU A 13 -9.77 -3.73 -3.32
N ARG A 14 -10.86 -3.25 -2.74
CA ARG A 14 -11.81 -2.36 -3.41
C ARG A 14 -11.60 -0.93 -2.93
N PHE A 15 -11.50 -0.01 -3.89
CA PHE A 15 -11.42 1.42 -3.65
C PHE A 15 -12.48 2.14 -4.47
N PRO A 16 -12.95 3.32 -4.04
CA PRO A 16 -13.72 4.21 -4.91
C PRO A 16 -12.94 4.55 -6.18
N ALA A 17 -13.63 4.64 -7.31
CA ALA A 17 -13.02 4.93 -8.61
C ALA A 17 -12.26 6.27 -8.59
N GLU A 18 -12.82 7.27 -7.91
CA GLU A 18 -12.21 8.59 -7.75
C GLU A 18 -10.87 8.54 -7.02
N THR A 19 -10.75 7.70 -5.99
CA THR A 19 -9.50 7.52 -5.25
C THR A 19 -8.42 6.94 -6.15
N LEU A 20 -8.76 5.92 -6.95
CA LEU A 20 -7.82 5.31 -7.88
C LEU A 20 -7.37 6.30 -8.97
N LYS A 21 -8.29 7.12 -9.47
CA LYS A 21 -7.98 8.20 -10.42
C LYS A 21 -7.02 9.22 -9.81
N ARG A 22 -7.30 9.69 -8.59
CA ARG A 22 -6.41 10.61 -7.87
C ARG A 22 -5.01 10.06 -7.69
N ILE A 23 -4.87 8.76 -7.40
CA ILE A 23 -3.55 8.12 -7.28
C ILE A 23 -2.86 8.12 -8.65
N ASP A 24 -3.54 7.69 -9.71
CA ASP A 24 -2.95 7.66 -11.05
C ASP A 24 -2.51 9.05 -11.55
N ASP A 25 -3.28 10.09 -11.26
CA ASP A 25 -2.96 11.47 -11.61
C ASP A 25 -1.70 11.96 -10.88
N LEU A 26 -1.45 11.49 -9.64
CA LEU A 26 -0.29 11.85 -8.83
C LEU A 26 0.98 11.09 -9.20
N VAL A 27 0.89 9.77 -9.41
CA VAL A 27 2.08 8.91 -9.59
C VAL A 27 2.30 8.43 -11.02
N GLY A 28 1.35 8.69 -11.90
CA GLY A 28 1.37 8.23 -13.28
C GLY A 28 1.05 6.74 -13.44
N LYS A 29 1.06 6.31 -14.70
CA LYS A 29 0.71 4.93 -15.08
C LYS A 29 1.72 3.93 -14.51
N LYS A 30 1.24 2.75 -14.10
CA LYS A 30 2.03 1.61 -13.56
C LYS A 30 2.66 1.81 -12.17
N HIS A 31 2.51 2.97 -11.54
CA HIS A 31 3.09 3.24 -10.22
C HIS A 31 2.11 3.07 -9.04
N ARG A 32 0.82 2.86 -9.32
CA ARG A 32 -0.22 2.71 -8.30
C ARG A 32 0.11 1.69 -7.21
N ALA A 33 0.58 0.50 -7.58
CA ALA A 33 0.92 -0.55 -6.62
C ALA A 33 2.11 -0.17 -5.72
N LYS A 34 3.08 0.60 -6.24
CA LYS A 34 4.20 1.12 -5.43
C LYS A 34 3.68 2.14 -4.42
N PHE A 35 2.88 3.10 -4.87
CA PHE A 35 2.29 4.11 -4.02
C PHE A 35 1.46 3.53 -2.87
N ILE A 36 0.59 2.57 -3.16
CA ILE A 36 -0.26 1.94 -2.13
C ILE A 36 0.59 1.21 -1.09
N ARG A 37 1.65 0.49 -1.51
CA ARG A 37 2.55 -0.21 -0.57
C ARG A 37 3.25 0.76 0.36
N GLU A 38 3.87 1.80 -0.18
CA GLU A 38 4.57 2.82 0.62
C GLU A 38 3.62 3.55 1.58
N ALA A 39 2.39 3.84 1.13
CA ALA A 39 1.38 4.45 1.99
C ALA A 39 0.98 3.54 3.17
N VAL A 40 0.81 2.24 2.91
CA VAL A 40 0.49 1.25 3.94
C VAL A 40 1.66 1.08 4.91
N GLU A 41 2.89 0.95 4.43
CA GLU A 41 4.09 0.85 5.29
C GLU A 41 4.22 2.06 6.21
N ARG A 42 4.02 3.26 5.68
CA ARG A 42 4.04 4.49 6.49
C ARG A 42 2.94 4.54 7.55
N GLU A 43 1.72 4.11 7.22
CA GLU A 43 0.62 4.06 8.18
C GLU A 43 0.82 2.96 9.23
N LEU A 44 1.41 1.82 8.87
CA LEU A 44 1.80 0.77 9.82
C LEU A 44 2.84 1.29 10.81
N GLU A 45 3.94 1.90 10.35
CA GLU A 45 4.95 2.48 11.24
C GLU A 45 4.34 3.52 12.18
N ARG A 46 3.38 4.31 11.69
CA ARG A 46 2.69 5.32 12.50
C ARG A 46 1.79 4.66 13.55
N ALA A 47 1.03 3.65 13.15
CA ALA A 47 0.15 2.90 14.05
C ALA A 47 0.95 2.17 15.13
N GLU A 48 2.05 1.51 14.76
CA GLU A 48 2.96 0.82 15.67
C GLU A 48 3.59 1.76 16.70
N LYS A 49 3.98 2.98 16.28
CA LYS A 49 4.50 4.02 17.20
C LYS A 49 3.41 4.58 18.13
N ALA A 50 2.16 4.58 17.69
CA ALA A 50 1.03 5.08 18.49
C ALA A 50 0.47 4.02 19.44
N LEU A 51 0.76 2.74 19.21
CA LEU A 51 0.42 1.66 20.13
C LEU A 51 1.42 1.66 21.30
N PRO A 52 0.97 1.65 22.56
CA PRO A 52 1.88 1.43 23.69
C PRO A 52 2.55 0.05 23.54
N PRO A 53 3.82 -0.10 23.95
CA PRO A 53 4.46 -1.41 23.96
C PRO A 53 3.67 -2.29 24.92
N ASN A 54 3.06 -3.35 24.38
CA ASN A 54 2.22 -4.33 25.05
C ASN A 54 0.72 -3.98 25.13
N SER A 55 0.00 -4.26 24.04
CA SER A 55 -1.36 -4.79 24.11
C SER A 55 -1.30 -6.23 23.62
N GLU A 56 -0.98 -7.09 24.57
CA GLU A 56 -0.86 -8.55 24.48
C GLU A 56 -2.06 -9.17 23.73
N LYS A 57 -1.76 -9.95 22.68
CA LYS A 57 -2.36 -11.27 22.41
C LYS A 57 -1.66 -11.97 21.24
#